data_AF-A0A845MRP5-F1
#
_entry.id   AF-A0A845MRP5-F1
#
_cell.length_a   1.000
_cell.length_b   1.000
_cell.length_c   1.000
_cell.angle_alpha   90.00
_cell.angle_beta   90.00
_cell.angle_gamma   90.00
#
_symmetry.space_group_name_H-M   'P 1'
#
loop_
_entity.id
_entity.type
_entity.pdbx_description
1 polymer ?
#
loop_
_entity_poly.entity_id
_entity_poly.type
_entity_poly.pdbx_seq_one_letter_code
_entity_poly.pdbx_strand_id
1 'polypeptide(L)'
;MIRTVIAATLLLNAAAGTASTPVSVRPAGGFSASGELAMKKGSIPVSCKTTFDGEVDTHGEITVTAVYFGGFNPLCKSIKALGLPWQGQVDHPGQLTVKDMQVKVRVPLLGGVCGPGPVTLEWTNHNAAATFSSVALGPDCAMDGTMLTTPPVDIQPRVNP
;
A
#
# COMPACT_ATOMS: atom_id res chain seq x y z
N MET A 1 30.44 -18.00 62.07
CA MET A 1 30.18 -16.85 61.17
C MET A 1 30.91 -17.12 59.85
N ILE A 2 30.45 -16.56 58.72
CA ILE A 2 30.85 -16.76 57.30
C ILE A 2 29.77 -17.57 56.55
N ARG A 3 28.62 -16.99 56.19
CA ARG A 3 28.25 -16.13 55.03
C ARG A 3 28.32 -16.84 53.67
N THR A 4 27.20 -17.46 53.32
CA THR A 4 26.82 -17.97 52.00
C THR A 4 26.80 -16.83 50.98
N VAL A 5 27.53 -16.96 49.88
CA VAL A 5 27.49 -16.01 48.75
C VAL A 5 26.60 -16.60 47.67
N ILE A 6 25.43 -15.99 47.45
CA ILE A 6 24.54 -16.31 46.34
C ILE A 6 24.97 -15.45 45.16
N ALA A 7 25.52 -16.07 44.11
CA ALA A 7 25.80 -15.40 42.85
C ALA A 7 24.52 -15.37 42.00
N ALA A 8 23.89 -14.19 41.90
CA ALA A 8 22.78 -13.96 41.00
C ALA A 8 23.32 -13.52 39.63
N THR A 9 23.25 -14.41 38.64
CA THR A 9 23.59 -14.12 37.24
C THR A 9 22.44 -13.35 36.59
N LEU A 10 22.62 -12.05 36.38
CA LEU A 10 21.73 -11.22 35.56
C LEU A 10 21.97 -11.53 34.08
N LEU A 11 21.03 -12.24 33.45
CA LEU A 11 20.97 -12.42 32.00
C LEU A 11 20.47 -11.11 31.37
N LEU A 12 21.37 -10.30 30.81
CA LEU A 12 20.98 -9.17 29.95
C LEU A 12 20.51 -9.72 28.60
N ASN A 13 19.19 -9.73 28.39
CA ASN A 13 18.59 -10.04 27.11
C ASN A 13 18.68 -8.79 26.21
N ALA A 14 19.72 -8.71 25.38
CA ALA A 14 19.84 -7.64 24.39
C ALA A 14 18.84 -7.90 23.26
N ALA A 15 17.67 -7.24 23.33
CA ALA A 15 16.76 -7.18 22.21
C ALA A 15 17.43 -6.36 21.09
N ALA A 16 17.96 -7.04 20.08
CA ALA A 16 18.38 -6.42 18.84
C ALA A 16 17.11 -5.89 18.13
N GLY A 17 16.73 -4.65 18.42
CA GLY A 17 15.73 -3.95 17.63
C GLY A 17 16.23 -3.80 16.21
N THR A 18 15.48 -4.28 15.24
CA THR A 18 15.74 -3.99 13.83
C THR A 18 15.61 -2.48 13.63
N ALA A 19 16.72 -1.78 13.46
CA ALA A 19 16.71 -0.36 13.16
C ALA A 19 16.01 -0.16 11.80
N SER A 20 14.80 0.41 11.81
CA SER A 20 14.15 0.88 10.59
C SER A 20 14.91 2.10 10.09
N THR A 21 15.53 2.02 8.92
CA THR A 21 16.11 3.20 8.28
C THR A 21 14.95 4.16 7.95
N PRO A 22 14.95 5.40 8.47
CA PRO A 22 13.91 6.35 8.12
C PRO A 22 13.87 6.53 6.60
N VAL A 23 12.68 6.77 6.03
CA VAL A 23 12.50 6.95 4.57
C VAL A 23 11.95 8.35 4.27
N SER A 24 12.16 8.82 3.05
CA SER A 24 11.60 10.07 2.53
C SER A 24 10.84 9.78 1.25
N VAL A 25 9.65 10.37 1.12
CA VAL A 25 8.86 10.35 -0.12
C VAL A 25 8.90 11.76 -0.73
N ARG A 26 9.16 11.86 -2.04
CA ARG A 26 9.26 13.13 -2.76
C ARG A 26 8.75 12.99 -4.20
N PRO A 27 8.39 14.09 -4.88
CA PRO A 27 8.17 15.44 -4.32
C PRO A 27 6.91 15.47 -3.43
N ALA A 28 6.80 16.51 -2.60
CA ALA A 28 5.53 16.85 -1.96
C ALA A 28 4.57 17.46 -2.99
N GLY A 29 3.27 17.32 -2.76
CA GLY A 29 2.18 17.78 -3.61
C GLY A 29 1.39 16.64 -4.27
N GLY A 30 0.50 17.03 -5.17
CA GLY A 30 -0.42 16.12 -5.84
C GLY A 30 0.26 15.15 -6.80
N PHE A 31 -0.23 13.92 -6.82
CA PHE A 31 0.15 12.90 -7.78
C PHE A 31 -1.08 12.17 -8.34
N SER A 32 -0.91 11.59 -9.52
CA SER A 32 -1.84 10.62 -10.10
C SER A 32 -1.09 9.34 -10.42
N ALA A 33 -1.51 8.21 -9.87
CA ALA A 33 -1.02 6.89 -10.21
C ALA A 33 -1.99 6.22 -11.18
N SER A 34 -1.52 5.80 -12.36
CA SER A 34 -2.39 5.18 -13.36
C SER A 34 -1.80 3.90 -13.94
N GLY A 35 -2.65 2.94 -14.25
CA GLY A 35 -2.23 1.66 -14.85
C GLY A 35 -3.40 0.74 -15.16
N GLU A 36 -3.10 -0.44 -15.71
CA GLU A 36 -4.08 -1.53 -15.80
C GLU A 36 -4.02 -2.35 -14.50
N LEU A 37 -5.17 -2.47 -13.83
CA LEU A 37 -5.33 -3.26 -12.62
C LEU A 37 -6.37 -4.34 -12.88
N ALA A 38 -5.96 -5.59 -12.80
CA ALA A 38 -6.84 -6.74 -12.76
C ALA A 38 -7.36 -6.91 -11.34
N MET A 39 -8.66 -6.73 -11.14
CA MET A 39 -9.32 -6.99 -9.88
C MET A 39 -10.12 -8.28 -9.99
N LYS A 40 -9.87 -9.22 -9.10
CA LYS A 40 -10.62 -10.47 -8.98
C LYS A 40 -11.56 -10.38 -7.79
N LYS A 41 -12.80 -10.82 -7.97
CA LYS A 41 -13.73 -11.17 -6.87
C LYS A 41 -14.23 -12.59 -7.13
N GLY A 42 -13.90 -13.54 -6.25
CA GLY A 42 -14.07 -14.97 -6.54
C GLY A 42 -13.12 -15.46 -7.63
N SER A 43 -13.66 -16.07 -8.68
CA SER A 43 -12.85 -16.75 -9.70
C SER A 43 -12.56 -15.91 -10.96
N ILE A 44 -13.27 -14.79 -11.15
CA ILE A 44 -13.25 -14.06 -12.42
C ILE A 44 -12.48 -12.73 -12.24
N PRO A 45 -11.30 -12.58 -12.89
CA PRO A 45 -10.60 -11.30 -12.92
C PRO A 45 -11.23 -10.35 -13.94
N VAL A 46 -11.24 -9.06 -13.61
CA VAL A 46 -11.65 -7.97 -14.49
C VAL A 46 -10.51 -6.96 -14.54
N SER A 47 -9.93 -6.76 -15.73
CA SER A 47 -8.92 -5.72 -15.96
C SER A 47 -9.57 -4.37 -16.24
N CYS A 48 -9.16 -3.37 -15.48
CA CYS A 48 -9.63 -2.00 -15.57
C CYS A 48 -8.46 -1.03 -15.61
N LYS A 49 -8.55 -0.05 -16.52
CA LYS A 49 -7.71 1.14 -16.44
C LYS A 49 -8.08 1.89 -15.17
N THR A 50 -7.15 1.95 -14.24
CA THR A 50 -7.37 2.47 -12.89
C THR A 50 -6.47 3.66 -12.65
N THR A 51 -7.03 4.71 -12.04
CA THR A 51 -6.31 5.93 -11.67
C THR A 51 -6.57 6.26 -10.21
N PHE A 52 -5.52 6.43 -9.43
CA PHE A 52 -5.56 6.91 -8.05
C PHE A 52 -5.01 8.33 -8.05
N ASP A 53 -5.78 9.29 -7.57
CA ASP A 53 -5.26 10.63 -7.30
C ASP A 53 -5.00 10.77 -5.81
N GLY A 54 -3.91 11.43 -5.47
CA GLY A 54 -3.45 11.58 -4.11
C GLY A 54 -2.51 12.74 -3.91
N GLU A 55 -2.04 12.88 -2.67
CA GLU A 55 -1.12 13.92 -2.23
C GLU A 55 0.00 13.29 -1.41
N VAL A 56 1.23 13.77 -1.61
CA VAL A 56 2.35 13.57 -0.70
C VAL A 56 2.52 14.83 0.13
N ASP A 57 2.40 14.75 1.45
CA ASP A 57 2.55 15.93 2.30
C ASP A 57 4.02 16.36 2.48
N THR A 58 4.26 17.43 3.24
CA THR A 58 5.62 17.93 3.50
C THR A 58 6.48 17.00 4.36
N HIS A 59 5.87 16.05 5.07
CA HIS A 59 6.54 15.03 5.88
C HIS A 59 6.80 13.73 5.11
N GLY A 60 6.22 13.58 3.91
CA GLY A 60 6.29 12.39 3.07
C GLY A 60 5.16 11.39 3.30
N GLU A 61 4.10 11.78 4.01
CA GLU A 61 2.89 10.97 4.16
C GLU A 61 2.08 10.99 2.86
N ILE A 62 1.64 9.81 2.41
CA ILE A 62 0.90 9.64 1.17
C ILE A 62 -0.58 9.48 1.52
N THR A 63 -1.44 10.22 0.84
CA THR A 63 -2.90 10.06 0.95
C THR A 63 -3.50 9.87 -0.44
N VAL A 64 -4.37 8.87 -0.62
CA VAL A 64 -5.14 8.67 -1.85
C VAL A 64 -6.52 9.24 -1.63
N THR A 65 -6.87 10.28 -2.39
CA THR A 65 -8.06 11.10 -2.19
C THR A 65 -9.18 10.77 -3.17
N ALA A 66 -8.84 10.22 -4.34
CA ALA A 66 -9.81 9.78 -5.34
C ALA A 66 -9.32 8.54 -6.10
N VAL A 67 -10.27 7.74 -6.57
CA VAL A 67 -9.98 6.53 -7.35
C VAL A 67 -11.02 6.38 -8.45
N TYR A 68 -10.54 6.11 -9.66
CA TYR A 68 -11.34 5.94 -10.86
C TYR A 68 -11.06 4.59 -11.49
N PHE A 69 -12.13 3.85 -11.77
CA PHE A 69 -12.09 2.59 -12.52
C PHE A 69 -12.75 2.81 -13.89
N GLY A 70 -11.97 2.64 -14.95
CA GLY A 70 -12.37 2.83 -16.33
C GLY A 70 -11.90 1.69 -17.23
N GLY A 71 -11.97 1.92 -18.54
CA GLY A 71 -11.65 0.92 -19.57
C GLY A 71 -12.87 0.46 -20.36
N PHE A 72 -12.64 -0.44 -21.32
CA PHE A 72 -13.67 -0.92 -22.24
C PHE A 72 -14.64 -1.92 -21.60
N ASN A 73 -14.21 -2.63 -20.55
CA ASN A 73 -15.07 -3.58 -19.85
C ASN A 73 -16.15 -2.83 -19.03
N PRO A 74 -17.45 -3.04 -19.30
CA PRO A 74 -18.53 -2.34 -18.59
C PRO A 74 -18.53 -2.61 -17.08
N LEU A 75 -17.97 -3.74 -16.63
CA LEU A 75 -17.85 -4.07 -15.21
C LEU A 75 -16.97 -3.08 -14.45
N CYS A 76 -15.99 -2.43 -15.11
CA CYS A 76 -15.14 -1.42 -14.47
C CYS A 76 -15.95 -0.24 -13.91
N LYS A 77 -17.03 0.16 -14.58
CA LYS A 77 -17.92 1.23 -14.12
C LYS A 77 -18.73 0.85 -12.87
N SER A 78 -18.82 -0.45 -12.59
CA SER A 78 -19.51 -0.99 -11.42
C SER A 78 -18.62 -1.03 -10.17
N ILE A 79 -17.32 -0.76 -10.31
CA ILE A 79 -16.36 -0.72 -9.21
C ILE A 79 -16.27 0.71 -8.68
N LYS A 80 -16.26 0.87 -7.36
CA LYS A 80 -16.00 2.16 -6.70
C LYS A 80 -15.10 1.96 -5.48
N ALA A 81 -14.20 2.90 -5.26
CA ALA A 81 -13.54 3.04 -3.98
C ALA A 81 -14.55 3.45 -2.88
N LEU A 82 -14.28 3.01 -1.66
CA LEU A 82 -14.99 3.36 -0.44
C LEU A 82 -13.96 3.79 0.60
N GLY A 83 -14.38 4.51 1.64
CA GLY A 83 -13.51 4.82 2.78
C GLY A 83 -12.30 5.71 2.46
N LEU A 84 -12.37 6.51 1.39
CA LEU A 84 -11.35 7.51 1.08
C LEU A 84 -11.35 8.64 2.15
N PRO A 85 -10.20 9.26 2.44
CA PRO A 85 -8.90 8.98 1.86
C PRO A 85 -8.24 7.70 2.41
N TRP A 86 -7.48 6.99 1.57
CA TRP A 86 -6.65 5.87 2.01
C TRP A 86 -5.24 6.34 2.33
N GLN A 87 -4.60 5.73 3.33
CA GLN A 87 -3.28 6.18 3.80
C GLN A 87 -2.16 5.28 3.29
N GLY A 88 -1.17 5.87 2.64
CA GLY A 88 0.07 5.18 2.31
C GLY A 88 1.06 5.22 3.47
N GLN A 89 1.60 4.07 3.84
CA GLN A 89 2.71 3.91 4.77
C GLN A 89 3.91 3.36 4.01
N VAL A 90 5.06 3.99 4.20
CA VAL A 90 6.32 3.57 3.61
C VAL A 90 7.29 3.28 4.74
N ASP A 91 7.64 2.01 4.91
CA ASP A 91 8.65 1.57 5.88
C ASP A 91 9.98 1.20 5.20
N HIS A 92 9.95 0.99 3.89
CA HIS A 92 11.10 0.55 3.09
C HIS A 92 11.07 1.19 1.70
N PRO A 93 12.22 1.59 1.11
CA PRO A 93 12.26 2.21 -0.22
C PRO A 93 11.66 1.38 -1.37
N GLY A 94 11.63 0.06 -1.22
CA GLY A 94 11.05 -0.86 -2.20
C GLY A 94 9.62 -1.33 -1.89
N GLN A 95 8.95 -0.77 -0.87
CA GLN A 95 7.60 -1.20 -0.48
C GLN A 95 6.71 -0.03 -0.07
N LEU A 96 5.45 -0.12 -0.45
CA LEU A 96 4.40 0.83 -0.07
C LEU A 96 3.20 0.03 0.44
N THR A 97 2.73 0.32 1.65
CA THR A 97 1.48 -0.26 2.18
C THR A 97 0.37 0.77 2.13
N VAL A 98 -0.72 0.48 1.42
CA VAL A 98 -1.93 1.31 1.45
C VAL A 98 -2.88 0.77 2.51
N LYS A 99 -3.14 1.55 3.55
CA LYS A 99 -4.09 1.26 4.64
C LYS A 99 -5.50 1.62 4.23
N ASP A 100 -6.46 0.91 4.83
CA ASP A 100 -7.89 1.15 4.70
C ASP A 100 -8.42 1.08 3.26
N MET A 101 -7.65 0.45 2.36
CA MET A 101 -8.07 0.25 0.98
C MET A 101 -9.37 -0.54 0.98
N GLN A 102 -10.39 -0.03 0.28
CA GLN A 102 -11.70 -0.66 0.23
C GLN A 102 -12.41 -0.39 -1.10
N VAL A 103 -12.88 -1.44 -1.77
CA VAL A 103 -13.61 -1.31 -3.04
C VAL A 103 -14.96 -2.02 -2.97
N LYS A 104 -15.94 -1.48 -3.67
CA LYS A 104 -17.27 -2.07 -3.83
C LYS A 104 -17.52 -2.41 -5.29
N VAL A 105 -17.80 -3.67 -5.54
CA VAL A 105 -18.21 -4.20 -6.84
C VAL A 105 -19.74 -4.28 -6.88
N ARG A 106 -20.38 -3.48 -7.74
CA ARG A 106 -21.84 -3.43 -7.89
C ARG A 106 -22.32 -4.29 -9.05
N VAL A 107 -22.16 -5.61 -8.94
CA VAL A 107 -22.73 -6.56 -9.90
C VAL A 107 -23.79 -7.44 -9.20
N PRO A 108 -24.91 -7.78 -9.85
CA PRO A 108 -25.91 -8.68 -9.27
C PRO A 108 -25.28 -10.02 -8.86
N LEU A 109 -25.66 -10.54 -7.70
CA LEU A 109 -25.31 -11.87 -7.14
C LEU A 109 -23.83 -12.10 -6.78
N LEU A 110 -22.88 -11.56 -7.53
CA LEU A 110 -21.43 -11.76 -7.34
C LEU A 110 -20.69 -10.51 -6.83
N GLY A 111 -21.44 -9.43 -6.61
CA GLY A 111 -20.90 -8.17 -6.08
C GLY A 111 -20.58 -8.24 -4.59
N GLY A 112 -20.11 -7.12 -4.05
CA GLY A 112 -19.81 -7.00 -2.63
C GLY A 112 -18.68 -6.03 -2.36
N VAL A 113 -18.28 -5.98 -1.10
CA VAL A 113 -17.18 -5.13 -0.62
C VAL A 113 -15.93 -6.00 -0.48
N CYS A 114 -14.79 -5.46 -0.90
CA CYS A 114 -13.45 -5.93 -0.59
C CYS A 114 -12.81 -4.86 0.29
N GLY A 115 -12.23 -5.23 1.43
CA GLY A 115 -11.69 -4.33 2.44
C GLY A 115 -12.70 -3.93 3.54
N PRO A 116 -12.29 -3.09 4.51
CA PRO A 116 -11.01 -2.38 4.52
C PRO A 116 -9.86 -3.32 4.87
N GLY A 117 -8.68 -3.06 4.32
CA GLY A 117 -7.48 -3.81 4.67
C GLY A 117 -6.20 -3.12 4.19
N PRO A 118 -5.07 -3.40 4.85
CA PRO A 118 -3.77 -3.00 4.33
C PRO A 118 -3.45 -3.83 3.09
N VAL A 119 -2.88 -3.17 2.08
CA VAL A 119 -2.36 -3.80 0.87
C VAL A 119 -0.93 -3.34 0.68
N THR A 120 0.02 -4.28 0.78
CA THR A 120 1.44 -4.00 0.55
C THR A 120 1.80 -4.25 -0.91
N LEU A 121 2.43 -3.26 -1.52
CA LEU A 121 2.81 -3.19 -2.92
C LEU A 121 4.34 -3.15 -3.02
N GLU A 122 4.87 -3.74 -4.08
CA GLU A 122 6.26 -3.52 -4.46
C GLU A 122 6.40 -2.14 -5.08
N TRP A 123 7.44 -1.40 -4.69
CA TRP A 123 7.74 -0.07 -5.23
C TRP A 123 9.06 -0.07 -6.00
N THR A 124 9.09 0.57 -7.16
CA THR A 124 10.31 0.76 -7.97
C THR A 124 10.48 2.22 -8.38
N ASN A 125 11.51 2.88 -7.86
CA ASN A 125 11.83 4.29 -8.17
C ASN A 125 12.13 4.55 -9.65
N HIS A 126 12.81 3.63 -10.36
CA HIS A 126 13.22 3.83 -11.76
C HIS A 126 12.05 4.21 -12.68
N ASN A 127 10.86 3.64 -12.43
CA ASN A 127 9.65 3.92 -13.20
C ASN A 127 8.57 4.65 -12.38
N ALA A 128 8.87 5.00 -11.12
CA ALA A 128 7.90 5.47 -10.13
C ALA A 128 6.63 4.59 -10.09
N ALA A 129 6.87 3.29 -9.93
CA ALA A 129 5.88 2.23 -10.15
C ALA A 129 5.51 1.52 -8.85
N ALA A 130 4.21 1.37 -8.60
CA ALA A 130 3.63 0.49 -7.58
C ALA A 130 3.06 -0.77 -8.23
N THR A 131 3.55 -1.94 -7.84
CA THR A 131 3.14 -3.24 -8.40
C THR A 131 2.34 -4.04 -7.38
N PHE A 132 1.16 -4.48 -7.82
CA PHE A 132 0.25 -5.39 -7.17
C PHE A 132 0.59 -6.81 -7.67
N SER A 133 1.16 -7.63 -6.80
CA SER A 133 1.52 -9.03 -7.10
C SER A 133 0.57 -9.97 -6.35
N SER A 134 -0.60 -10.20 -6.94
CA SER A 134 -1.69 -11.03 -6.41
C SER A 134 -2.08 -10.66 -4.98
N VAL A 135 -2.15 -9.36 -4.71
CA VAL A 135 -2.39 -8.85 -3.36
C VAL A 135 -3.84 -9.07 -2.96
N ALA A 136 -4.03 -9.73 -1.81
CA ALA A 136 -5.36 -10.04 -1.31
C ALA A 136 -5.98 -8.82 -0.62
N LEU A 137 -7.26 -8.56 -0.92
CA LEU A 137 -8.09 -7.58 -0.23
C LEU A 137 -9.40 -8.25 0.19
N GLY A 138 -9.43 -8.80 1.40
CA GLY A 138 -10.51 -9.68 1.85
C GLY A 138 -11.88 -8.99 1.98
N PRO A 139 -12.99 -9.74 1.91
CA PRO A 139 -13.06 -11.15 1.60
C PRO A 139 -13.04 -11.43 0.09
N ASP A 140 -12.27 -12.45 -0.29
CA ASP A 140 -12.29 -13.06 -1.64
C ASP A 140 -12.06 -12.07 -2.80
N CYS A 141 -11.19 -11.09 -2.59
CA CYS A 141 -10.71 -10.25 -3.67
C CYS A 141 -9.18 -10.26 -3.75
N ALA A 142 -8.68 -10.17 -4.98
CA ALA A 142 -7.27 -10.06 -5.26
C ALA A 142 -7.05 -9.00 -6.34
N MET A 143 -5.88 -8.36 -6.32
CA MET A 143 -5.51 -7.36 -7.31
C MET A 143 -4.13 -7.67 -7.88
N ASP A 144 -3.99 -7.47 -9.19
CA ASP A 144 -2.76 -7.67 -9.94
C ASP A 144 -2.59 -6.54 -10.95
N GLY A 145 -1.39 -6.00 -11.08
CA GLY A 145 -1.10 -4.94 -12.04
C GLY A 145 -0.03 -3.97 -11.57
N THR A 146 0.25 -2.96 -12.38
CA THR A 146 1.27 -1.94 -12.07
C THR A 146 0.70 -0.56 -12.35
N MET A 147 0.89 0.36 -11.42
CA MET A 147 0.47 1.75 -11.52
C MET A 147 1.69 2.66 -11.51
N LEU A 148 1.75 3.62 -12.43
CA LEU A 148 2.84 4.58 -12.56
C LEU A 148 2.37 5.95 -12.06
N THR A 149 3.16 6.59 -11.19
CA THR A 149 2.86 7.94 -10.68
C THR A 149 3.29 9.04 -11.64
N THR A 150 2.48 10.10 -11.73
CA THR A 150 2.79 11.35 -12.43
C THR A 150 2.38 12.55 -11.53
N PRO A 151 3.29 13.49 -11.22
CA PRO A 151 4.72 13.42 -11.47
C PRO A 151 5.36 12.18 -10.80
N PRO A 152 6.56 11.74 -11.24
CA PRO A 152 7.22 10.59 -10.64
C PRO A 152 7.47 10.82 -9.14
N VAL A 153 6.89 9.95 -8.32
CA VAL A 153 7.21 9.86 -6.89
C VAL A 153 8.48 9.03 -6.73
N ASP A 154 9.28 9.36 -5.73
CA ASP A 154 10.53 8.70 -5.40
C ASP A 154 10.58 8.44 -3.89
N ILE A 155 10.98 7.22 -3.52
CA ILE A 155 11.09 6.77 -2.14
C ILE A 155 12.55 6.43 -1.85
N GLN A 156 13.17 7.19 -0.96
CA GLN A 156 14.60 7.04 -0.64
C GLN A 156 14.81 6.78 0.85
N PRO A 157 15.90 6.09 1.24
CA PRO A 157 16.39 6.16 2.60
C PRO A 157 16.67 7.62 2.99
N ARG A 158 16.25 8.04 4.17
CA ARG A 158 16.69 9.30 4.78
C ARG A 158 18.15 9.14 5.18
N VAL A 159 19.02 9.74 4.38
CA VAL A 159 20.38 10.06 4.81
C VAL A 159 20.29 11.24 5.78
N ASN A 160 20.64 11.00 7.04
CA ASN A 160 20.80 12.08 8.02
C ASN A 160 22.07 12.86 7.61
N PRO A 161 22.02 14.19 7.45
CA PRO A 161 23.20 14.99 7.14
C PRO A 161 24.23 14.95 8.27
#